data_AF-A0A3M6W7J6-F1
#
_entry.id   AF-A0A3M6W7J6-F1
#
_cell.length_a   1.000
_cell.length_b   1.000
_cell.length_c   1.000
_cell.angle_alpha   90.00
_cell.angle_beta   90.00
_cell.angle_gamma   90.00
#
_symmetry.space_group_name_H-M   'P 1'
#
loop_
_entity.id
_entity.type
_entity.pdbx_description
1 polymer ?
#
loop_
_entity_poly.entity_id
_entity_poly.type
_entity_poly.pdbx_seq_one_letter_code
_entity_poly.pdbx_strand_id
1 'polypeptide(L)'
;HLYRRSLKLALDWAVHRYLWRGQAVYIRSLFEANKHITQPRQQRALIDQTEEILNKWKHPDPYKPPTAPGGSKHERNLPVPSTEPPPEMHL
;
A
#
# COMPACT_ATOMS: atom_id res chain seq x y z
N HIS A 1 -2.06 5.03 7.38
CA HIS A 1 -2.05 3.86 6.47
C HIS A 1 -3.14 3.92 5.40
N LEU A 2 -4.39 4.32 5.72
CA LEU A 2 -5.52 4.36 4.78
C LEU A 2 -5.30 5.25 3.55
N TYR A 3 -4.88 6.50 3.70
CA TYR A 3 -4.69 7.42 2.57
C TYR A 3 -3.77 6.86 1.47
N ARG A 4 -2.61 6.31 1.87
CA ARG A 4 -1.67 5.66 0.94
C ARG A 4 -2.30 4.44 0.25
N ARG A 5 -3.07 3.63 0.98
CA ARG A 5 -3.79 2.47 0.42
C ARG A 5 -4.86 2.92 -0.58
N SER A 6 -5.63 3.97 -0.29
CA SER A 6 -6.64 4.53 -1.20
C SER A 6 -6.02 5.01 -2.51
N LEU A 7 -4.92 5.76 -2.44
CA LEU A 7 -4.21 6.23 -3.63
C LEU A 7 -3.62 5.09 -4.47
N LYS A 8 -3.07 4.06 -3.79
CA LYS A 8 -2.51 2.88 -4.45
C LYS A 8 -3.59 2.06 -5.13
N LEU A 9 -4.71 1.79 -4.46
CA LEU A 9 -5.84 1.05 -5.00
C LEU A 9 -6.45 1.77 -6.21
N ALA A 10 -6.62 3.10 -6.13
CA ALA A 10 -7.05 3.89 -7.28
C ALA A 10 -6.07 3.78 -8.46
N LEU A 11 -4.76 3.77 -8.19
CA LEU A 11 -3.74 3.59 -9.23
C LEU A 11 -3.75 2.18 -9.82
N ASP A 12 -4.05 1.16 -9.03
CA ASP A 12 -4.12 -0.23 -9.50
C ASP A 12 -5.23 -0.43 -10.52
N TRP A 13 -6.34 0.29 -10.38
CA TRP A 13 -7.43 0.30 -11.38
C TRP A 13 -7.17 1.26 -12.54
N ALA A 14 -6.55 2.41 -12.27
CA ALA A 14 -6.34 3.45 -13.27
C ALA A 14 -5.09 3.18 -14.12
N VAL A 15 -5.29 2.59 -15.30
CA VAL A 15 -4.22 2.34 -16.29
C VAL A 15 -3.48 3.63 -16.68
N HIS A 16 -4.21 4.75 -16.82
CA HIS A 16 -3.64 6.02 -17.27
C HIS A 16 -3.47 7.05 -16.15
N ARG A 17 -2.32 7.74 -16.16
CA ARG A 17 -1.96 8.73 -15.13
C ARG A 17 -2.84 9.98 -15.11
N TYR A 18 -3.38 10.41 -16.24
CA TYR A 18 -4.23 11.60 -16.30
C TYR A 18 -5.57 11.35 -15.57
N LEU A 19 -6.17 10.18 -15.75
CA LEU A 19 -7.37 9.75 -15.02
C LEU A 19 -7.09 9.62 -13.52
N TRP A 20 -6.00 8.94 -13.18
CA TRP A 20 -5.61 8.72 -11.80
C TRP A 20 -5.40 10.03 -11.02
N ARG A 21 -4.83 11.07 -11.65
CA ARG A 21 -4.62 12.37 -10.99
C ARG A 21 -5.92 13.02 -10.52
N GLY A 22 -6.98 12.96 -11.33
CA GLY A 22 -8.31 13.45 -10.93
C GLY A 22 -8.86 12.68 -9.73
N GLN A 23 -8.75 11.35 -9.76
CA GLN A 23 -9.16 10.49 -8.64
C GLN A 23 -8.34 10.76 -7.37
N ALA A 24 -7.02 10.98 -7.50
CA ALA A 24 -6.15 11.27 -6.37
C ALA A 24 -6.51 12.60 -5.67
N VAL A 25 -6.84 13.64 -6.45
CA VAL A 25 -7.32 14.92 -5.90
C VAL A 25 -8.65 14.74 -5.18
N TYR A 26 -9.58 13.98 -5.76
CA TYR A 26 -10.86 13.67 -5.12
C TYR A 26 -10.69 12.88 -3.82
N ILE A 27 -9.83 11.85 -3.81
CA ILE A 27 -9.51 11.11 -2.58
C ILE A 27 -8.95 12.07 -1.53
N ARG A 28 -8.03 12.98 -1.91
CA ARG A 28 -7.50 13.97 -0.97
C ARG A 28 -8.58 14.88 -0.40
N SER A 29 -9.53 15.36 -1.21
CA SER A 29 -10.61 16.21 -0.69
C SER A 29 -11.50 15.50 0.33
N LEU A 30 -11.74 14.19 0.16
CA LEU A 30 -12.49 13.39 1.14
C LEU A 30 -11.76 13.31 2.49
N PHE A 31 -10.43 13.13 2.48
CA PHE A 31 -9.64 13.10 3.72
C PHE A 31 -9.56 14.48 4.38
N GLU A 32 -9.38 15.56 3.61
CA GLU A 32 -9.34 16.92 4.16
C GLU A 32 -10.69 17.32 4.78
N ALA A 33 -11.82 16.95 4.15
CA ALA A 33 -13.16 17.24 4.67
C ALA A 33 -13.41 16.64 6.07
N ASN A 34 -12.75 15.51 6.39
CA ASN A 34 -12.94 14.79 7.65
C ASN A 34 -11.80 14.98 8.65
N LYS A 35 -10.79 15.81 8.31
CA LYS A 35 -9.55 15.98 9.09
C LYS A 35 -9.76 16.55 10.49
N HIS A 36 -10.80 17.36 10.68
CA HIS A 36 -11.06 18.06 11.94
C HIS A 36 -12.05 17.35 12.87
N ILE A 37 -12.47 16.12 12.52
CA ILE A 37 -13.37 15.34 13.38
C ILE A 37 -12.57 14.85 14.58
N THR A 38 -12.95 15.30 15.78
CA THR A 38 -12.26 14.97 17.04
C THR A 38 -12.96 13.87 17.84
N GLN A 39 -14.24 13.62 17.58
CA GLN A 39 -15.03 12.65 18.34
C GLN A 39 -14.59 11.21 18.03
N PRO A 40 -14.09 10.43 19.01
CA PRO A 40 -13.49 9.11 18.75
C PRO A 40 -14.45 8.10 18.11
N ARG A 41 -15.74 8.14 18.48
CA ARG A 41 -16.76 7.26 17.89
C ARG A 41 -16.98 7.55 16.40
N GLN A 42 -16.98 8.82 16.01
CA GLN A 42 -17.13 9.24 14.62
C GLN A 42 -15.88 8.89 13.81
N GLN A 43 -14.68 9.11 14.36
CA GLN A 43 -13.43 8.70 13.73
C GLN A 43 -13.42 7.21 13.42
N ARG A 44 -13.83 6.38 14.40
CA ARG A 44 -13.87 4.92 14.22
C ARG A 44 -14.86 4.51 13.13
N ALA A 45 -16.06 5.08 13.15
CA ALA A 45 -17.05 4.81 12.11
C ALA A 45 -16.53 5.17 10.69
N LEU A 46 -15.83 6.30 10.54
CA LEU A 46 -15.24 6.70 9.26
C LEU A 46 -14.11 5.78 8.80
N ILE A 47 -13.28 5.33 9.74
CA ILE A 47 -12.22 4.36 9.48
C ILE A 47 -12.83 3.04 9.00
N ASP A 48 -13.81 2.52 9.72
CA ASP A 48 -14.48 1.25 9.40
C ASP A 48 -15.17 1.31 8.02
N GLN A 49 -15.88 2.41 7.73
CA GLN A 49 -16.48 2.66 6.42
C GLN A 49 -15.43 2.72 5.30
N THR A 50 -14.30 3.40 5.56
CA THR A 50 -13.21 3.49 4.57
C THR A 50 -12.59 2.11 4.33
N GLU A 51 -12.43 1.30 5.36
CA GLU A 51 -11.92 -0.07 5.23
C GLU A 51 -12.86 -0.96 4.43
N GLU A 52 -14.17 -0.86 4.65
CA GLU A 52 -15.18 -1.59 3.88
C GLU A 52 -15.11 -1.23 2.39
N ILE A 53 -15.02 0.07 2.07
CA ILE A 53 -14.88 0.55 0.69
C ILE A 53 -13.61 -0.01 0.05
N LEU A 54 -12.47 0.09 0.75
CA LEU A 54 -11.19 -0.42 0.22
C LEU A 54 -11.20 -1.94 0.03
N ASN A 55 -11.90 -2.68 0.88
CA ASN A 55 -12.03 -4.12 0.76
C ASN A 55 -12.93 -4.51 -0.42
N LYS A 56 -14.07 -3.82 -0.56
CA LYS A 56 -15.04 -4.04 -1.65
C LYS A 56 -14.43 -3.82 -3.03
N TRP A 57 -13.60 -2.79 -3.18
CA TRP A 57 -13.00 -2.40 -4.46
C TRP A 57 -11.55 -2.87 -4.63
N LYS A 58 -11.13 -3.87 -3.85
CA LYS A 58 -9.78 -4.40 -3.93
C LYS A 58 -9.51 -4.96 -5.33
N HIS A 59 -8.42 -4.53 -5.95
CA HIS A 59 -8.00 -5.04 -7.25
C HIS A 59 -7.57 -6.52 -7.11
N PRO A 60 -8.01 -7.44 -7.99
CA PRO A 60 -7.64 -8.87 -7.89
C PRO A 60 -6.15 -9.13 -8.08
N ASP A 61 -5.50 -8.39 -8.99
CA ASP A 61 -4.06 -8.47 -9.27
C ASP A 61 -3.38 -7.09 -9.21
N PRO A 62 -3.11 -6.56 -8.01
CA PRO A 62 -2.59 -5.19 -7.85
C PRO A 62 -1.15 -5.07 -8.36
N TYR A 63 -0.77 -3.88 -8.86
CA TYR A 63 0.58 -3.66 -9.35
C TYR A 63 1.62 -3.80 -8.23
N LYS A 64 2.59 -4.70 -8.44
CA LYS A 64 3.74 -4.90 -7.56
C LYS A 64 5.03 -4.53 -8.29
N PRO A 65 5.94 -3.74 -7.67
CA PRO A 65 7.26 -3.51 -8.24
C PRO A 65 7.98 -4.84 -8.50
N PRO A 66 8.72 -5.00 -9.61
CA PRO A 66 9.29 -6.28 -9.99
C PRO A 66 10.15 -6.95 -8.91
N THR A 67 10.93 -6.18 -8.15
CA THR A 67 11.85 -6.71 -7.13
C THR A 67 11.22 -6.85 -5.74
N ALA A 68 10.04 -6.26 -5.52
CA ALA A 68 9.34 -6.36 -4.24
C ALA A 68 8.80 -7.78 -4.02
N PRO A 69 8.49 -8.18 -2.77
CA PRO A 69 7.86 -9.46 -2.49
C PRO A 69 6.62 -9.71 -3.35
N GLY A 70 6.59 -10.86 -4.03
CA GLY A 70 5.54 -11.23 -4.98
C GLY A 70 5.57 -10.48 -6.32
N GLY A 71 6.64 -9.76 -6.64
CA GLY A 71 6.92 -9.21 -7.96
C GLY A 71 7.66 -10.21 -8.88
N SER A 72 7.65 -9.95 -10.19
CA SER A 72 8.17 -10.88 -11.20
C SER A 72 9.69 -11.11 -11.21
N LYS A 73 10.46 -10.27 -10.52
CA LYS A 73 11.92 -10.37 -10.35
C LYS A 73 12.33 -10.60 -8.90
N HIS A 74 11.37 -10.90 -8.02
CA HIS A 74 11.68 -11.21 -6.63
C HIS A 74 12.53 -12.47 -6.54
N GLU A 75 13.59 -12.43 -5.72
CA GLU A 75 14.51 -13.56 -5.46
C GLU A 75 15.14 -14.20 -6.71
N ARG A 76 15.10 -13.52 -7.85
CA ARG A 76 15.59 -14.07 -9.12
C ARG A 76 17.11 -14.33 -9.12
N ASN A 77 17.87 -13.47 -8.44
CA ASN A 77 19.34 -13.51 -8.35
C ASN A 77 19.78 -13.31 -6.88
N LEU A 78 19.41 -14.20 -5.98
CA LEU A 78 19.89 -14.12 -4.60
C LEU A 78 21.41 -14.40 -4.53
N PRO A 79 22.16 -13.69 -3.67
CA PRO A 79 23.54 -14.06 -3.41
C PRO A 79 23.59 -15.47 -2.82
N VAL A 80 24.62 -16.24 -3.20
CA VAL A 80 24.82 -17.57 -2.65
C VAL A 80 25.02 -17.46 -1.13
N PRO A 81 24.40 -18.36 -0.33
CA PRO A 81 24.66 -18.40 1.11
C PRO A 81 26.15 -18.63 1.37
N SER A 82 26.72 -17.97 2.38
CA SER A 82 28.08 -18.26 2.81
C SER A 82 28.15 -19.68 3.36
N THR A 83 29.12 -20.45 2.88
CA THR A 83 29.48 -21.77 3.42
C THR A 83 30.70 -21.68 4.35
N GLU A 84 31.22 -20.48 4.60
CA GLU A 84 32.37 -20.31 5.48
C GLU A 84 32.00 -20.67 6.92
N PRO A 85 32.88 -21.38 7.65
CA PRO A 85 32.65 -21.65 9.06
C PRO A 85 32.57 -20.33 9.86
N PRO A 86 31.84 -20.30 10.99
CA PRO A 86 31.82 -19.13 11.87
C PRO A 86 33.26 -18.73 12.26
N PRO A 87 33.54 -17.43 12.44
CA PRO A 87 34.84 -16.97 12.92
C PRO A 87 35.16 -17.60 14.28
N GLU A 88 36.43 -17.95 14.52
CA GLU A 88 36.87 -18.47 15.81
C GLU A 88 36.56 -17.46 16.93
N MET A 89 35.78 -17.89 17.92
CA MET A 89 35.54 -17.07 19.10
C MET A 89 36.76 -17.17 20.02
N HIS A 90 37.59 -16.14 20.04
CA HIS A 90 38.60 -15.98 21.09
C HIS A 90 37.89 -15.60 22.39
N LEU A 91 37.85 -16.53 23.36
CA LEU A 91 37.44 -16.29 24.75
C LEU A 91 38.57 -15.62 25.54
#